data_AF-A0AA96TRN9-F1
#
_entry.id   AF-A0AA96TRN9-F1
#
_cell.length_a   1.000
_cell.length_b   1.000
_cell.length_c   1.000
_cell.angle_alpha   90.00
_cell.angle_beta   90.00
_cell.angle_gamma   90.00
#
_symmetry.space_group_name_H-M   'P 1'
#
loop_
_entity.id
_entity.type
_entity.pdbx_description
1 polymer ?
#
loop_
_entity_poly.entity_id
_entity_poly.type
_entity_poly.pdbx_seq_one_letter_code
_entity_poly.pdbx_strand_id
1 'polypeptide(L)'
;MNSDTRGSRPARRRGARLRERQSRRMLLMIGGSGASVLALVIGIAMAASGNGAGTTRGAAMGGQAVQTGGYTATTRTYPTTTRPTTPTPTDPLRALVEITTADFPRLKAQATGSWIAQISSKSIGLVADGKTYGAADILADHQKLRAAYAGAGLLHTDEWPSFTSPGYWVTVAGPLHPSAQAANAWCDQNGFPVTECFARLMTYEDVPYQKTVHRK
;
A
#
# COMPACT_ATOMS: atom_id res chain seq x y z
N MET A 1 -40.57 12.76 66.37
CA MET A 1 -41.29 12.32 65.15
C MET A 1 -41.14 13.44 64.12
N ASN A 2 -40.68 13.29 62.88
CA ASN A 2 -40.45 12.13 62.02
C ASN A 2 -39.24 12.41 61.11
N SER A 3 -38.50 11.34 60.83
CA SER A 3 -37.47 11.20 59.82
C SER A 3 -38.04 11.35 58.40
N ASP A 4 -37.26 11.86 57.45
CA ASP A 4 -37.25 11.23 56.11
C ASP A 4 -35.94 11.47 55.35
N THR A 5 -35.25 10.37 55.09
CA THR A 5 -34.03 10.21 54.29
C THR A 5 -34.40 9.89 52.84
N ARG A 6 -33.85 10.61 51.87
CA ARG A 6 -33.79 10.22 50.45
C ARG A 6 -32.53 10.86 49.86
N GLY A 7 -31.52 10.17 49.34
CA GLY A 7 -31.48 8.87 48.70
C GLY A 7 -30.84 9.06 47.32
N SER A 8 -29.50 9.20 47.28
CA SER A 8 -28.71 9.40 46.06
C SER A 8 -28.76 8.17 45.15
N ARG A 9 -29.10 8.34 43.86
CA ARG A 9 -29.08 7.27 42.84
C ARG A 9 -27.92 7.46 41.85
N PRO A 10 -27.12 6.43 41.53
CA PRO A 10 -25.97 6.55 40.63
C PRO A 10 -26.32 6.47 39.14
N ALA A 11 -25.75 7.39 38.35
CA ALA A 11 -25.91 7.56 36.91
C ALA A 11 -25.05 6.59 36.06
N ARG A 12 -25.14 5.27 36.29
CA ARG A 12 -24.23 4.29 35.64
C ARG A 12 -24.92 3.18 34.82
N ARG A 13 -26.10 3.43 34.24
CA ARG A 13 -26.85 2.41 33.46
C ARG A 13 -27.47 2.88 32.13
N ARG A 14 -26.98 3.98 31.52
CA ARG A 14 -27.50 4.45 30.20
C ARG A 14 -26.61 4.09 29.00
N GLY A 15 -25.33 3.77 29.19
CA GLY A 15 -24.40 3.52 28.07
C GLY A 15 -24.48 2.14 27.38
N ALA A 16 -24.96 1.11 28.08
CA ALA A 16 -24.92 -0.27 27.55
C ALA A 16 -26.04 -0.59 26.55
N ARG A 17 -27.21 0.07 26.65
CA ARG A 17 -28.37 -0.24 25.78
C ARG A 17 -28.32 0.42 24.40
N LEU A 18 -27.42 1.37 24.18
CA LEU A 18 -27.24 2.02 22.87
C LEU A 18 -26.27 1.26 21.96
N ARG A 19 -25.33 0.48 22.53
CA ARG A 19 -24.36 -0.31 21.74
C ARG A 19 -24.98 -1.55 21.08
N GLU A 20 -26.05 -2.11 21.64
CA GLU A 20 -26.70 -3.32 21.12
C GLU A 20 -27.65 -3.05 19.92
N ARG A 21 -28.23 -1.84 19.83
CA ARG A 21 -29.19 -1.49 18.77
C ARG A 21 -28.56 -1.06 17.45
N GLN A 22 -27.27 -0.71 17.45
CA GLN A 22 -26.56 -0.27 16.23
C GLN A 22 -26.09 -1.45 15.37
N SER A 23 -26.06 -2.68 15.92
CA SER A 23 -25.59 -3.89 15.23
C SER A 23 -26.63 -4.58 14.33
N ARG A 24 -27.82 -4.00 14.10
CA ARG A 24 -28.89 -4.63 13.30
C ARG A 24 -29.44 -3.79 12.14
N ARG A 25 -28.88 -2.61 11.87
CA ARG A 25 -29.31 -1.75 10.74
C ARG A 25 -28.12 -1.16 9.98
N MET A 26 -27.27 -2.02 9.45
CA MET A 26 -26.40 -1.62 8.34
C MET A 26 -26.38 -2.76 7.32
N LEU A 27 -27.49 -2.83 6.59
CA LEU A 27 -27.64 -3.65 5.39
C LEU A 27 -26.63 -3.14 4.34
N LEU A 28 -25.75 -4.04 3.89
CA LEU A 28 -25.36 -4.25 2.50
C LEU A 28 -25.35 -3.00 1.59
N MET A 29 -24.25 -2.24 1.62
CA MET A 29 -23.84 -1.48 0.44
C MET A 29 -23.13 -2.45 -0.51
N ILE A 30 -23.91 -3.03 -1.41
CA ILE A 30 -23.44 -3.90 -2.48
C ILE A 30 -22.67 -2.99 -3.47
N GLY A 31 -21.35 -2.95 -3.32
CA GLY A 31 -20.45 -2.46 -4.37
C GLY A 31 -20.45 -3.49 -5.49
N GLY A 32 -21.24 -3.22 -6.54
CA GLY A 32 -21.28 -4.03 -7.75
C GLY A 32 -20.19 -3.58 -8.71
N SER A 33 -19.09 -4.32 -8.80
CA SER A 33 -18.06 -4.09 -9.80
C SER A 33 -18.35 -4.88 -11.07
N GLY A 34 -18.78 -4.18 -12.11
CA GLY A 34 -18.77 -4.67 -13.48
C GLY A 34 -17.37 -4.53 -14.08
N ALA A 35 -16.81 -5.64 -14.57
CA ALA A 35 -15.53 -5.67 -15.24
C ALA A 35 -15.53 -4.82 -16.53
N SER A 36 -14.41 -4.15 -16.82
CA SER A 36 -13.93 -3.96 -18.20
C SER A 36 -12.43 -3.69 -18.20
N VAL A 37 -11.70 -4.64 -18.77
CA VAL A 37 -10.26 -4.54 -19.05
C VAL A 37 -10.11 -3.72 -20.34
N LEU A 38 -9.49 -2.55 -20.24
CA LEU A 38 -8.89 -1.91 -21.41
C LEU A 38 -7.52 -1.34 -21.01
N ALA A 39 -6.50 -2.19 -21.15
CA ALA A 39 -5.11 -1.74 -21.07
C ALA A 39 -4.77 -1.00 -22.37
N LEU A 40 -4.71 0.33 -22.32
CA LEU A 40 -4.14 1.12 -23.41
C LEU A 40 -2.64 1.32 -23.11
N VAL A 41 -1.79 0.49 -23.71
CA VAL A 41 -0.34 0.68 -23.69
C VAL A 41 -0.01 1.78 -24.71
N ILE A 42 0.20 3.01 -24.25
CA ILE A 42 0.80 4.06 -25.09
C ILE A 42 2.32 3.93 -24.94
N GLY A 43 2.96 3.25 -25.90
CA GLY A 43 4.40 3.30 -26.07
C GLY A 43 4.80 4.65 -26.67
N ILE A 44 5.44 5.50 -25.87
CA ILE A 44 6.15 6.66 -26.42
C ILE A 44 7.59 6.23 -26.67
N ALA A 45 7.91 6.05 -27.96
CA ALA A 45 9.27 5.95 -28.45
C ALA A 45 9.93 7.32 -28.37
N MET A 46 11.03 7.44 -27.60
CA MET A 46 11.97 8.55 -27.73
C MET A 46 13.25 7.98 -28.37
N ALA A 47 13.40 8.25 -29.66
CA ALA A 47 14.66 8.09 -30.37
C ALA A 47 15.61 9.22 -29.96
N ALA A 48 16.82 8.86 -29.50
CA ALA A 48 17.95 9.77 -29.48
C ALA A 48 19.18 9.00 -29.99
N SER A 49 19.43 9.17 -31.28
CA SER A 49 20.69 8.81 -31.93
C SER A 49 21.78 9.77 -31.45
N GLY A 50 22.93 9.23 -31.06
CA GLY A 50 24.13 10.02 -30.73
C GLY A 50 25.37 9.14 -30.75
N ASN A 51 26.08 9.15 -31.88
CA ASN A 51 27.35 8.47 -32.10
C ASN A 51 28.47 9.02 -31.20
N GLY A 52 29.34 8.13 -30.72
CA GLY A 52 30.57 8.49 -30.03
C GLY A 52 31.54 7.31 -29.97
N ALA A 53 32.20 7.03 -31.10
CA ALA A 53 33.38 6.16 -31.13
C ALA A 53 34.59 6.91 -30.56
N GLY A 54 35.41 6.23 -29.77
CA GLY A 54 36.65 6.78 -29.20
C GLY A 54 37.59 5.68 -28.70
N THR A 55 38.36 5.12 -29.63
CA THR A 55 39.51 4.22 -29.43
C THR A 55 40.67 4.93 -28.73
N THR A 56 41.40 4.26 -27.83
CA THR A 56 42.87 4.00 -27.85
C THR A 56 43.34 3.46 -26.48
N ARG A 57 43.83 2.21 -26.43
CA ARG A 57 45.25 1.78 -26.38
C ARG A 57 46.00 2.16 -25.08
N GLY A 58 46.38 1.12 -24.34
CA GLY A 58 47.50 1.13 -23.42
C GLY A 58 48.12 -0.27 -23.36
N ALA A 59 49.27 -0.44 -24.01
CA ALA A 59 50.13 -1.61 -23.92
C ALA A 59 51.46 -1.19 -23.27
N ALA A 60 51.94 -1.96 -22.30
CA ALA A 60 53.35 -2.10 -21.88
C ALA A 60 53.39 -3.27 -20.86
N MET A 61 53.93 -4.46 -21.18
CA MET A 61 55.35 -4.89 -21.25
C MET A 61 56.14 -4.80 -19.95
N GLY A 62 56.60 -5.97 -19.47
CA GLY A 62 57.95 -6.16 -18.91
C GLY A 62 58.03 -6.67 -17.47
N GLY A 63 58.53 -7.90 -17.28
CA GLY A 63 59.07 -8.35 -15.99
C GLY A 63 59.03 -9.86 -15.79
N GLN A 64 60.07 -10.57 -16.25
CA GLN A 64 60.27 -11.98 -15.94
C GLN A 64 60.87 -12.16 -14.53
N ALA A 65 60.38 -13.15 -13.79
CA ALA A 65 61.16 -13.86 -12.79
C ALA A 65 60.76 -15.35 -12.81
N VAL A 66 61.75 -16.19 -13.09
CA VAL A 66 61.69 -17.65 -13.02
C VAL A 66 61.74 -18.06 -11.55
N GLN A 67 60.78 -18.86 -11.08
CA GLN A 67 60.98 -19.72 -9.90
C GLN A 67 60.38 -21.11 -10.14
N THR A 68 61.26 -22.09 -9.96
CA THR A 68 61.04 -23.53 -10.07
C THR A 68 60.46 -24.07 -8.76
N GLY A 69 59.44 -24.92 -8.85
CA GLY A 69 59.17 -25.96 -7.85
C GLY A 69 57.83 -25.88 -7.12
N GLY A 70 56.97 -26.88 -7.36
CA GLY A 70 55.86 -27.22 -6.47
C GLY A 70 54.53 -27.45 -7.18
N TYR A 71 54.22 -28.71 -7.47
CA TYR A 71 52.92 -29.11 -8.02
C TYR A 71 51.79 -28.73 -7.03
N THR A 72 50.91 -27.81 -7.43
CA THR A 72 49.56 -27.72 -6.86
C THR A 72 48.55 -27.80 -8.00
N ALA A 73 47.73 -28.84 -7.96
CA ALA A 73 46.67 -29.07 -8.93
C ALA A 73 45.67 -27.91 -8.85
N THR A 74 45.57 -27.11 -9.91
CA THR A 74 44.56 -26.05 -10.01
C THR A 74 43.23 -26.69 -10.42
N THR A 75 42.34 -26.90 -9.46
CA THR A 75 40.96 -27.30 -9.76
C THR A 75 40.24 -26.12 -10.38
N ARG A 76 39.91 -26.24 -11.68
CA ARG A 76 39.12 -25.27 -12.44
C ARG A 76 37.72 -25.16 -11.84
N THR A 77 37.43 -24.08 -11.14
CA THR A 77 36.07 -23.74 -10.70
C THR A 77 35.28 -23.20 -11.88
N TYR A 78 34.29 -23.98 -12.32
CA TYR A 78 33.24 -23.48 -13.19
C TYR A 78 32.23 -22.70 -12.33
N PRO A 79 31.74 -21.53 -12.75
CA PRO A 79 30.65 -20.86 -12.04
C PRO A 79 29.38 -21.70 -12.20
N THR A 80 28.94 -22.33 -11.11
CA THR A 80 27.59 -22.87 -11.03
C THR A 80 26.62 -21.70 -11.06
N THR A 81 25.91 -21.52 -12.17
CA THR A 81 24.75 -20.64 -12.23
C THR A 81 23.74 -21.12 -11.19
N THR A 82 23.64 -20.41 -10.07
CA THR A 82 22.59 -20.61 -9.09
C THR A 82 21.26 -20.20 -9.72
N ARG A 83 20.46 -21.21 -10.07
CA ARG A 83 19.03 -21.05 -10.37
C ARG A 83 18.40 -20.24 -9.23
N PRO A 84 17.62 -19.18 -9.50
CA PRO A 84 16.93 -18.46 -8.44
C PRO A 84 16.04 -19.44 -7.70
N THR A 85 16.32 -19.63 -6.41
CA THR A 85 15.44 -20.31 -5.48
C THR A 85 14.16 -19.49 -5.45
N THR A 86 13.05 -20.05 -5.95
CA THR A 86 11.72 -19.52 -5.70
C THR A 86 11.59 -19.35 -4.19
N PRO A 87 11.42 -18.12 -3.65
CA PRO A 87 11.24 -17.95 -2.23
C PRO A 87 9.98 -18.72 -1.82
N THR A 88 10.07 -19.41 -0.69
CA THR A 88 8.93 -20.00 0.03
C THR A 88 7.75 -19.01 -0.01
N PRO A 89 6.49 -19.47 -0.21
CA PRO A 89 5.35 -18.57 -0.10
C PRO A 89 5.38 -17.92 1.29
N THR A 90 5.72 -16.63 1.36
CA THR A 90 5.56 -15.85 2.58
C THR A 90 4.09 -15.91 2.95
N ASP A 91 3.79 -16.22 4.23
CA ASP A 91 2.43 -16.08 4.76
C ASP A 91 1.88 -14.70 4.34
N PRO A 92 0.78 -14.64 3.56
CA PRO A 92 0.31 -13.37 3.00
C PRO A 92 0.00 -12.32 4.06
N LEU A 93 -0.47 -12.73 5.24
CA LEU A 93 -0.72 -11.80 6.32
C LEU A 93 0.59 -11.19 6.84
N ARG A 94 1.60 -12.04 7.05
CA ARG A 94 2.94 -11.59 7.43
C ARG A 94 3.53 -10.62 6.39
N ALA A 95 3.38 -10.93 5.10
CA ALA A 95 3.85 -10.05 4.03
C ALA A 95 3.13 -8.68 4.05
N LEU A 96 1.82 -8.65 4.28
CA LEU A 96 1.08 -7.40 4.44
C LEU A 96 1.62 -6.56 5.61
N VAL A 97 1.87 -7.17 6.77
CA VAL A 97 2.46 -6.50 7.94
C VAL A 97 3.87 -5.97 7.65
N GLU A 98 4.70 -6.76 6.99
CA GLU A 98 6.05 -6.35 6.61
C GLU A 98 6.03 -5.15 5.65
N ILE A 99 5.09 -5.14 4.69
CA ILE A 99 4.91 -4.03 3.77
C ILE A 99 4.43 -2.77 4.49
N THR A 100 3.39 -2.85 5.34
CA THR A 100 2.92 -1.66 6.07
C THR A 100 4.00 -1.10 6.99
N THR A 101 4.74 -1.97 7.68
CA THR A 101 5.88 -1.59 8.51
C THR A 101 6.94 -0.84 7.71
N ALA A 102 7.25 -1.31 6.49
CA ALA A 102 8.23 -0.66 5.61
C ALA A 102 7.73 0.67 5.03
N ASP A 103 6.45 0.77 4.69
CA ASP A 103 5.86 1.99 4.11
C ASP A 103 5.60 3.09 5.14
N PHE A 104 5.29 2.71 6.37
CA PHE A 104 4.81 3.61 7.40
C PHE A 104 5.73 4.83 7.62
N PRO A 105 7.07 4.70 7.79
CA PRO A 105 7.92 5.86 8.02
C PRO A 105 7.87 6.87 6.87
N ARG A 106 7.85 6.39 5.63
CA ARG A 106 7.79 7.22 4.43
C ARG A 106 6.45 7.95 4.33
N LEU A 107 5.34 7.21 4.43
CA LEU A 107 4.00 7.79 4.37
C LEU A 107 3.78 8.80 5.50
N LYS A 108 4.23 8.49 6.72
CA LYS A 108 4.14 9.38 7.86
C LYS A 108 4.91 10.69 7.64
N ALA A 109 6.16 10.59 7.20
CA ALA A 109 7.01 11.76 7.00
C ALA A 109 6.55 12.64 5.82
N GLN A 110 6.07 12.03 4.74
CA GLN A 110 5.81 12.74 3.48
C GLN A 110 4.36 13.15 3.31
N ALA A 111 3.39 12.33 3.75
CA ALA A 111 1.99 12.53 3.41
C ALA A 111 1.21 13.31 4.47
N THR A 112 1.69 13.40 5.72
CA THR A 112 0.97 14.08 6.81
C THR A 112 0.62 15.53 6.43
N GLY A 113 -0.66 15.89 6.55
CA GLY A 113 -1.20 17.20 6.16
C GLY A 113 -1.59 17.32 4.68
N SER A 114 -1.36 16.29 3.87
CA SER A 114 -1.67 16.27 2.44
C SER A 114 -2.83 15.33 2.10
N TRP A 115 -3.49 15.62 0.99
CA TRP A 115 -4.47 14.73 0.37
C TRP A 115 -3.79 13.76 -0.58
N ILE A 116 -4.19 12.48 -0.54
CA ILE A 116 -3.73 11.43 -1.44
C ILE A 116 -4.92 10.64 -1.97
N ALA A 117 -4.78 10.00 -3.12
CA ALA A 117 -5.78 9.07 -3.62
C ALA A 117 -5.68 7.74 -2.86
N GLN A 118 -6.77 7.34 -2.21
CA GLN A 118 -6.98 5.97 -1.75
C GLN A 118 -7.56 5.18 -2.93
N ILE A 119 -6.84 4.16 -3.39
CA ILE A 119 -7.15 3.40 -4.62
C ILE A 119 -7.58 1.94 -4.34
N SER A 120 -7.50 1.50 -3.09
CA SER A 120 -8.05 0.23 -2.63
C SER A 120 -8.24 0.27 -1.11
N SER A 121 -9.25 -0.44 -0.62
CA SER A 121 -9.53 -0.63 0.81
C SER A 121 -10.24 -1.96 1.03
N LYS A 122 -9.52 -2.94 1.58
CA LYS A 122 -10.03 -4.29 1.80
C LYS A 122 -9.74 -4.74 3.23
N SER A 123 -10.67 -5.46 3.84
CA SER A 123 -10.46 -6.15 5.12
C SER A 123 -10.55 -7.65 4.91
N ILE A 124 -9.91 -8.43 5.79
CA ILE A 124 -10.02 -9.88 5.74
C ILE A 124 -11.46 -10.28 6.05
N GLY A 125 -12.06 -11.10 5.19
CA GLY A 125 -13.47 -11.49 5.28
C GLY A 125 -14.43 -10.51 4.62
N LEU A 126 -13.95 -9.41 4.02
CA LEU A 126 -14.78 -8.53 3.20
C LEU A 126 -15.41 -9.31 2.05
N VAL A 127 -16.72 -9.19 1.88
CA VAL A 127 -17.43 -9.75 0.73
C VAL A 127 -17.74 -8.62 -0.25
N ALA A 128 -17.10 -8.66 -1.42
CA ALA A 128 -17.33 -7.71 -2.51
C ALA A 128 -17.04 -8.39 -3.85
N ASP A 129 -17.66 -7.92 -4.93
CA ASP A 129 -17.43 -8.44 -6.29
C ASP A 129 -17.68 -9.95 -6.42
N GLY A 130 -18.59 -10.49 -5.61
CA GLY A 130 -18.90 -11.92 -5.57
C GLY A 130 -17.81 -12.79 -4.94
N LYS A 131 -16.81 -12.22 -4.26
CA LYS A 131 -15.78 -12.97 -3.51
C LYS A 131 -15.66 -12.52 -2.06
N THR A 132 -15.17 -13.44 -1.22
CA THR A 132 -14.67 -13.11 0.12
C THR A 132 -13.16 -12.91 0.04
N TYR A 133 -12.68 -11.74 0.48
CA TYR A 133 -11.26 -11.39 0.42
C TYR A 133 -10.50 -12.05 1.59
N GLY A 134 -9.50 -12.88 1.26
CA GLY A 134 -8.48 -13.35 2.20
C GLY A 134 -7.21 -12.49 2.18
N ALA A 135 -6.26 -12.77 3.07
CA ALA A 135 -4.98 -12.05 3.10
C ALA A 135 -4.20 -12.16 1.77
N ALA A 136 -4.26 -13.33 1.11
CA ALA A 136 -3.64 -13.55 -0.20
C ALA A 136 -4.24 -12.63 -1.28
N ASP A 137 -5.57 -12.46 -1.28
CA ASP A 137 -6.25 -11.57 -2.23
C ASP A 137 -5.85 -10.12 -2.04
N ILE A 138 -5.77 -9.68 -0.79
CA ILE A 138 -5.42 -8.30 -0.43
C ILE A 138 -3.96 -8.02 -0.79
N LEU A 139 -3.06 -8.96 -0.51
CA LEU A 139 -1.65 -8.85 -0.89
C LEU A 139 -1.50 -8.75 -2.41
N ALA A 140 -2.18 -9.62 -3.17
CA ALA A 140 -2.13 -9.61 -4.63
C ALA A 140 -2.70 -8.30 -5.21
N ASP A 141 -3.81 -7.81 -4.66
CA ASP A 141 -4.40 -6.51 -5.05
C ASP A 141 -3.41 -5.36 -4.83
N HIS A 142 -2.82 -5.28 -3.63
CA HIS A 142 -1.81 -4.26 -3.32
C HIS A 142 -0.59 -4.35 -4.24
N GLN A 143 -0.04 -5.55 -4.46
CA GLN A 143 1.13 -5.75 -5.32
C GLN A 143 0.85 -5.32 -6.77
N LYS A 144 -0.35 -5.64 -7.28
CA LYS A 144 -0.79 -5.19 -8.61
C LYS A 144 -0.84 -3.67 -8.69
N LEU A 145 -1.47 -3.01 -7.71
CA LEU A 145 -1.57 -1.55 -7.67
C LEU A 145 -0.19 -0.89 -7.50
N ARG A 146 0.68 -1.47 -6.67
CA ARG A 146 2.05 -0.98 -6.48
C ARG A 146 2.90 -1.07 -7.75
N ALA A 147 2.74 -2.13 -8.53
CA ALA A 147 3.42 -2.26 -9.80
C ALA A 147 2.90 -1.25 -10.84
N ALA A 148 1.63 -0.85 -10.76
CA ALA A 148 0.99 0.05 -11.72
C ALA A 148 1.16 1.54 -11.39
N TYR A 149 1.21 1.92 -10.11
CA TYR A 149 1.17 3.31 -9.68
C TYR A 149 2.39 3.70 -8.86
N ALA A 150 3.12 4.70 -9.34
CA ALA A 150 4.25 5.28 -8.62
C ALA A 150 3.81 5.83 -7.25
N GLY A 151 4.68 5.67 -6.26
CA GLY A 151 4.43 6.16 -4.90
C GLY A 151 3.42 5.32 -4.08
N ALA A 152 2.88 4.24 -4.66
CA ALA A 152 1.92 3.39 -3.98
C ALA A 152 2.43 2.85 -2.64
N GLY A 153 1.70 3.14 -1.57
CA GLY A 153 1.96 2.70 -0.20
C GLY A 153 0.81 1.86 0.32
N LEU A 154 1.11 0.85 1.13
CA LEU A 154 0.12 0.16 1.93
C LEU A 154 0.10 0.76 3.33
N LEU A 155 -1.10 0.87 3.91
CA LEU A 155 -1.27 1.14 5.32
C LEU A 155 -2.31 0.21 5.93
N HIS A 156 -2.16 -0.07 7.22
CA HIS A 156 -3.20 -0.70 8.02
C HIS A 156 -3.93 0.38 8.82
N THR A 157 -5.27 0.41 8.77
CA THR A 157 -6.05 1.52 9.36
C THR A 157 -5.87 1.67 10.86
N ASP A 158 -5.52 0.59 11.57
CA ASP A 158 -5.32 0.62 13.02
C ASP A 158 -4.09 1.45 13.43
N GLU A 159 -3.17 1.69 12.50
CA GLU A 159 -1.93 2.47 12.73
C GLU A 159 -2.13 3.97 12.44
N TRP A 160 -3.29 4.36 11.91
CA TRP A 160 -3.54 5.70 11.38
C TRP A 160 -4.80 6.35 12.00
N PRO A 161 -4.65 7.34 12.89
CA PRO A 161 -5.77 8.02 13.57
C PRO A 161 -6.79 8.69 12.66
N SER A 162 -6.40 9.03 11.43
CA SER A 162 -7.31 9.59 10.45
C SER A 162 -8.41 8.59 10.05
N PHE A 163 -8.20 7.27 10.18
CA PHE A 163 -9.15 6.23 9.79
C PHE A 163 -10.06 5.86 10.96
N THR A 164 -11.38 5.89 10.71
CA THR A 164 -12.40 5.61 11.72
C THR A 164 -12.86 4.15 11.71
N SER A 165 -12.59 3.41 10.63
CA SER A 165 -12.91 1.99 10.49
C SER A 165 -11.63 1.16 10.67
N PRO A 166 -11.54 0.31 11.70
CA PRO A 166 -10.37 -0.52 11.96
C PRO A 166 -10.33 -1.77 11.06
N GLY A 167 -9.17 -2.42 11.00
CA GLY A 167 -8.97 -3.72 10.33
C GLY A 167 -8.94 -3.70 8.80
N TYR A 168 -8.72 -2.54 8.18
CA TYR A 168 -8.59 -2.41 6.73
C TYR A 168 -7.12 -2.26 6.30
N TRP A 169 -6.80 -2.93 5.20
CA TRP A 169 -5.60 -2.73 4.41
C TRP A 169 -5.94 -1.77 3.27
N VAL A 170 -5.27 -0.63 3.25
CA VAL A 170 -5.59 0.48 2.33
C VAL A 170 -4.37 0.75 1.46
N THR A 171 -4.56 0.73 0.15
CA THR A 171 -3.52 1.19 -0.79
C THR A 171 -3.79 2.63 -1.16
N VAL A 172 -2.81 3.49 -0.91
CA VAL A 172 -2.79 4.89 -1.37
C VAL A 172 -1.76 5.05 -2.46
N ALA A 173 -1.96 5.94 -3.43
CA ALA A 173 -1.02 6.16 -4.53
C ALA A 173 -1.13 7.57 -5.13
N GLY A 174 -0.22 7.84 -6.06
CA GLY A 174 -0.18 9.10 -6.79
C GLY A 174 0.53 10.22 -6.04
N PRO A 175 0.55 11.42 -6.63
CA PRO A 175 1.14 12.59 -6.00
C PRO A 175 0.33 13.02 -4.76
N LEU A 176 1.00 13.72 -3.87
CA LEU A 176 0.36 14.41 -2.75
C LEU A 176 -0.24 15.72 -3.23
N HIS A 177 -1.43 16.03 -2.74
CA HIS A 177 -2.23 17.15 -3.20
C HIS A 177 -2.56 18.10 -2.05
N PRO A 178 -2.67 19.41 -2.34
CA PRO A 178 -3.09 20.40 -1.35
C PRO A 178 -4.61 20.36 -1.07
N SER A 179 -5.39 19.66 -1.89
CA SER A 179 -6.85 19.59 -1.76
C SER A 179 -7.42 18.23 -2.12
N ALA A 180 -8.58 17.92 -1.55
CA ALA A 180 -9.33 16.73 -1.86
C ALA A 180 -9.76 16.67 -3.33
N GLN A 181 -10.14 17.83 -3.90
CA GLN A 181 -10.57 17.93 -5.30
C GLN A 181 -9.43 17.54 -6.25
N ALA A 182 -8.19 17.97 -5.97
CA ALA A 182 -7.05 17.61 -6.80
C ALA A 182 -6.71 16.11 -6.73
N ALA A 183 -6.79 15.50 -5.54
CA ALA A 183 -6.63 14.05 -5.40
C ALA A 183 -7.75 13.26 -6.10
N ASN A 184 -9.00 13.74 -6.04
CA ASN A 184 -10.11 13.15 -6.76
C ASN A 184 -9.96 13.30 -8.29
N ALA A 185 -9.49 14.44 -8.77
CA ALA A 185 -9.19 14.62 -10.19
C ALA A 185 -8.09 13.66 -10.67
N TRP A 186 -7.12 13.32 -9.82
CA TRP A 186 -6.14 12.28 -10.14
C TRP A 186 -6.80 10.90 -10.28
N CYS A 187 -7.77 10.55 -9.41
CA CYS A 187 -8.55 9.33 -9.58
C CYS A 187 -9.29 9.30 -10.94
N ASP A 188 -9.88 10.42 -11.34
CA ASP A 188 -10.62 10.55 -12.61
C ASP A 188 -9.68 10.38 -13.82
N GLN A 189 -8.53 11.03 -13.78
CA GLN A 189 -7.51 10.95 -14.84
C GLN A 189 -6.95 9.54 -15.03
N ASN A 190 -6.88 8.75 -13.96
CA ASN A 190 -6.44 7.36 -14.00
C ASN A 190 -7.59 6.36 -14.27
N GLY A 191 -8.80 6.85 -14.55
CA GLY A 191 -9.94 6.02 -14.95
C GLY A 191 -10.49 5.13 -13.85
N PHE A 192 -10.22 5.44 -12.57
CA PHE A 192 -10.78 4.66 -11.47
C PHE A 192 -12.30 4.88 -11.35
N PRO A 193 -13.10 3.83 -11.12
CA PRO A 193 -14.53 3.97 -10.83
C PRO A 193 -14.78 4.79 -9.56
N VAL A 194 -15.84 5.60 -9.53
CA VAL A 194 -16.17 6.56 -8.46
C VAL A 194 -16.11 5.95 -7.05
N THR A 195 -16.46 4.67 -6.90
CA THR A 195 -16.44 3.94 -5.61
C THR A 195 -15.08 3.37 -5.22
N GLU A 196 -14.18 3.17 -6.17
CA GLU A 196 -12.91 2.46 -5.96
C GLU A 196 -11.72 3.40 -5.69
N CYS A 197 -11.86 4.69 -6.03
CA CYS A 197 -10.85 5.70 -5.73
C CYS A 197 -11.48 6.97 -5.18
N PHE A 198 -10.91 7.50 -4.10
CA PHE A 198 -11.32 8.78 -3.53
C PHE A 198 -10.22 9.43 -2.70
N ALA A 199 -10.37 10.74 -2.50
CA ALA A 199 -9.42 11.55 -1.78
C ALA A 199 -9.45 11.25 -0.28
N ARG A 200 -8.25 11.08 0.27
CA ARG A 200 -7.99 10.78 1.66
C ARG A 200 -6.98 11.78 2.21
N LEU A 201 -7.31 12.43 3.32
CA LEU A 201 -6.36 13.25 4.06
C LEU A 201 -5.52 12.35 4.96
N MET A 202 -4.20 12.46 4.82
CA MET A 202 -3.27 11.75 5.68
C MET A 202 -2.96 12.64 6.89
N THR A 203 -3.39 12.23 8.08
CA THR A 203 -3.06 12.92 9.34
C THR A 203 -2.95 11.94 10.50
N TYR A 204 -2.09 12.28 11.45
CA TYR A 204 -1.93 11.60 12.74
C TYR A 204 -2.59 12.34 13.91
N GLU A 205 -3.06 13.56 13.66
CA GLU A 205 -3.78 14.35 14.65
C GLU A 205 -5.28 14.15 14.47
N ASP A 206 -6.02 14.19 15.57
CA ASP A 206 -7.47 14.26 15.47
C ASP A 206 -7.87 15.68 15.06
N VAL A 207 -8.22 15.83 13.77
CA VAL A 207 -8.60 17.10 13.18
C VAL A 207 -10.13 17.21 13.03
N PRO A 208 -10.73 18.42 13.20
CA PRO A 208 -12.18 18.61 13.18
C PRO A 208 -12.79 18.67 11.77
N TYR A 209 -11.98 18.57 10.71
CA TYR A 209 -12.44 18.65 9.33
C TYR A 209 -12.50 17.29 8.64
N GLN A 210 -13.16 17.25 7.47
CA GLN A 210 -13.36 16.01 6.71
C GLN A 210 -12.01 15.38 6.32
N LYS A 211 -11.85 14.09 6.64
CA LYS A 211 -10.63 13.31 6.37
C LYS A 211 -10.77 12.43 5.10
N THR A 212 -11.98 12.33 4.56
CA THR A 212 -12.32 11.57 3.34
C THR A 212 -13.31 12.38 2.54
N VAL A 213 -13.09 12.48 1.23
CA VAL A 213 -14.03 13.14 0.31
C VAL A 213 -14.25 12.22 -0.90
N HIS A 214 -15.42 11.62 -0.96
CA HIS A 214 -15.82 10.76 -2.07
C HIS A 214 -16.06 11.58 -3.35
N ARG A 215 -15.84 10.91 -4.48
CA ARG A 215 -16.22 11.43 -5.79
C ARG A 215 -17.74 11.34 -5.97
N LYS A 216 -18.30 12.22 -6.80
CA LYS A 216 -19.72 12.27 -7.12
C LYS A 216 -20.02 11.50 -8.41
#